data_AF-A0AAV5R4N8-F1
#
_entry.id   AF-A0AAV5R4N8-F1
#
_cell.length_a   1.000
_cell.length_b   1.000
_cell.length_c   1.000
_cell.angle_alpha   90.00
_cell.angle_beta   90.00
_cell.angle_gamma   90.00
#
_symmetry.space_group_name_H-M   'P 1'
#
loop_
_entity.id
_entity.type
_entity.pdbx_description
1 polymer ?
#
loop_
_entity_poly.entity_id
_entity_poly.type
_entity_poly.pdbx_seq_one_letter_code
_entity_poly.pdbx_strand_id
1 'polypeptide(L)'
;MSRASQLEQNNDEQFHALANKVSIFKNIANDINNYAQQDNNNLNSINDQMNLLSDNLRNTANKLTYVIRSNPKITKLSAIAFIIFLLIYYSIKYLF
;
A
#
# COMPACT_ATOMS: atom_id res chain seq x y z
N MET A 1 -47.19 -30.05 -30.83
CA MET A 1 -46.13 -30.15 -29.80
C MET A 1 -46.73 -29.73 -28.47
N SER A 2 -46.57 -30.56 -27.43
CA SER A 2 -47.21 -30.35 -26.12
C SER A 2 -46.61 -29.13 -25.41
N ARG A 3 -47.45 -28.27 -24.82
CA ARG A 3 -47.02 -27.13 -24.00
C ARG A 3 -46.07 -27.54 -22.85
N ALA A 4 -46.21 -28.77 -22.36
CA ALA A 4 -45.34 -29.32 -21.32
C ALA A 4 -43.88 -29.44 -21.80
N SER A 5 -43.66 -29.92 -23.02
CA SER A 5 -42.32 -30.09 -23.60
C SER A 5 -41.60 -28.76 -23.81
N GLN A 6 -42.34 -27.69 -24.13
CA GLN A 6 -41.78 -26.34 -24.27
C GLN A 6 -41.42 -25.70 -22.92
N LEU A 7 -42.12 -26.07 -21.85
CA LEU A 7 -41.87 -25.61 -20.49
C LEU A 7 -40.66 -26.33 -19.87
N GLU A 8 -40.52 -27.64 -20.11
CA GLU A 8 -39.32 -28.40 -19.73
C GLU A 8 -38.07 -27.85 -20.43
N GLN A 9 -38.15 -27.60 -21.74
CA GLN A 9 -37.02 -27.08 -22.50
C GLN A 9 -36.58 -25.68 -22.01
N ASN A 10 -37.54 -24.82 -21.66
CA ASN A 10 -37.25 -23.52 -21.03
C ASN A 10 -36.64 -23.65 -19.62
N ASN A 11 -37.07 -24.65 -18.85
CA ASN A 11 -36.51 -24.91 -17.52
C ASN A 11 -35.07 -25.41 -17.61
N ASP A 12 -34.79 -26.33 -18.53
CA ASP A 12 -33.43 -26.85 -18.75
C ASP A 12 -32.47 -25.73 -19.19
N GLU A 13 -32.90 -24.83 -20.08
CA GLU A 13 -32.11 -23.66 -20.48
C GLU A 13 -31.81 -22.74 -19.29
N GLN A 14 -32.81 -22.47 -18.44
CA GLN A 14 -32.62 -21.66 -17.24
C GLN A 14 -31.73 -22.36 -16.20
N PHE A 15 -31.84 -23.67 -16.07
CA PHE A 15 -31.02 -24.46 -15.17
C PHE A 15 -29.55 -24.49 -15.63
N HIS A 16 -29.31 -24.67 -16.92
CA HIS A 16 -27.97 -24.57 -17.51
C HIS A 16 -27.38 -23.17 -17.33
N ALA A 17 -28.18 -22.11 -17.54
CA ALA A 17 -27.74 -20.74 -17.32
C ALA A 17 -27.38 -20.48 -15.85
N LEU A 18 -28.16 -21.01 -14.90
CA LEU A 18 -27.89 -20.90 -13.47
C LEU A 18 -26.63 -21.69 -13.07
N ALA A 19 -26.48 -22.92 -13.54
CA ALA A 19 -25.31 -23.75 -13.26
C ALA A 19 -24.02 -23.08 -13.77
N ASN A 20 -24.07 -22.46 -14.95
CA ASN A 20 -22.95 -21.72 -15.51
C ASN A 20 -22.62 -20.48 -14.66
N LYS A 21 -23.63 -19.71 -14.24
CA LYS A 21 -23.45 -18.57 -13.32
C LYS A 21 -22.85 -19.00 -11.98
N VAL A 22 -23.30 -20.11 -11.40
CA VAL A 22 -22.78 -20.64 -10.12
C VAL A 22 -21.33 -21.11 -10.26
N SER A 23 -20.99 -21.76 -11.37
CA SER A 23 -19.61 -22.15 -11.68
C SER A 23 -18.68 -20.94 -11.78
N ILE A 24 -19.12 -19.89 -12.50
CA ILE A 24 -18.39 -18.62 -12.58
C ILE A 24 -18.22 -17.99 -11.19
N PHE A 25 -19.30 -17.97 -10.39
CA PHE A 25 -19.24 -17.41 -9.03
C PHE A 25 -18.27 -18.17 -8.13
N LYS A 26 -18.24 -19.51 -8.24
CA LYS A 26 -17.28 -20.36 -7.52
C LYS A 26 -15.84 -20.06 -7.93
N ASN A 27 -15.58 -19.87 -9.22
CA ASN A 27 -14.25 -19.53 -9.70
C ASN A 27 -13.81 -18.15 -9.20
N ILE A 28 -14.68 -17.15 -9.29
CA ILE A 28 -14.43 -15.80 -8.76
C ILE A 28 -14.18 -15.85 -7.24
N ALA A 29 -14.96 -16.64 -6.49
CA ALA A 29 -14.76 -16.78 -5.05
C ALA A 29 -13.41 -17.42 -4.69
N ASN A 30 -12.97 -18.42 -5.45
CA ASN A 30 -11.65 -19.02 -5.29
C ASN A 30 -10.53 -18.02 -5.63
N ASP A 31 -10.69 -17.26 -6.70
CA ASP A 31 -9.72 -16.23 -7.09
C ASP A 31 -9.60 -15.15 -6.01
N ILE A 32 -10.72 -14.64 -5.49
CA ILE A 32 -10.73 -13.68 -4.37
C ILE A 32 -10.02 -14.24 -3.14
N ASN A 33 -10.23 -15.53 -2.82
CA ASN A 33 -9.54 -16.16 -1.69
C ASN A 33 -8.02 -16.19 -1.89
N ASN A 34 -7.57 -16.55 -3.10
CA ASN A 34 -6.15 -16.56 -3.45
C ASN A 34 -5.55 -15.15 -3.39
N TYR A 35 -6.23 -14.13 -3.93
CA TYR A 35 -5.79 -12.74 -3.84
C TYR A 35 -5.72 -12.25 -2.38
N ALA A 36 -6.71 -12.57 -1.55
CA ALA A 36 -6.71 -12.18 -0.14
C ALA A 36 -5.54 -12.82 0.65
N GLN A 37 -5.19 -14.07 0.35
CA GLN A 37 -4.02 -14.73 0.96
C GLN A 37 -2.71 -14.08 0.50
N GLN A 38 -2.58 -13.77 -0.79
CA GLN A 38 -1.41 -13.10 -1.35
C GLN A 38 -1.25 -11.67 -0.78
N ASP A 39 -2.35 -10.93 -0.68
CA ASP A 39 -2.36 -9.57 -0.12
C ASP A 39 -1.99 -9.56 1.37
N ASN A 40 -2.44 -10.54 2.16
CA ASN A 40 -2.03 -10.65 3.56
C ASN A 40 -0.50 -10.83 3.71
N ASN A 41 0.13 -11.63 2.83
CA ASN A 41 1.58 -11.80 2.86
C ASN A 41 2.32 -10.52 2.46
N ASN A 42 1.79 -9.78 1.49
CA ASN A 42 2.33 -8.48 1.08
C ASN A 42 2.16 -7.43 2.18
N LEU A 43 1.01 -7.38 2.84
CA LEU A 43 0.73 -6.46 3.95
C LEU A 43 1.63 -6.72 5.15
N ASN A 44 1.87 -7.98 5.50
CA ASN A 44 2.83 -8.34 6.57
C ASN A 44 4.25 -7.85 6.21
N SER A 45 4.67 -8.06 4.97
CA SER A 45 5.98 -7.61 4.48
C SER A 45 6.13 -6.07 4.53
N ILE A 46 5.06 -5.33 4.20
CA ILE A 46 5.03 -3.86 4.28
C ILE A 46 5.09 -3.41 5.74
N ASN A 47 4.35 -4.08 6.64
CA ASN A 47 4.34 -3.76 8.06
C ASN A 47 5.74 -3.96 8.68
N ASP A 48 6.43 -5.05 8.33
CA ASP A 48 7.79 -5.32 8.79
C ASP A 48 8.78 -4.26 8.28
N GLN A 49 8.68 -3.86 7.01
CA GLN A 49 9.50 -2.78 6.45
C GLN A 49 9.23 -1.43 7.12
N MET A 50 7.97 -1.12 7.43
CA MET A 50 7.58 0.09 8.17
C MET A 50 8.13 0.09 9.59
N ASN A 51 8.09 -1.05 10.29
CA ASN A 51 8.68 -1.19 11.62
C ASN A 51 10.19 -0.98 11.59
N LEU A 52 10.89 -1.61 10.64
CA LEU A 52 12.33 -1.41 10.43
C LEU A 52 12.67 0.05 10.09
N LEU A 53 11.86 0.70 9.25
CA LEU A 53 12.04 2.12 8.92
C LEU A 53 11.89 2.99 10.18
N SER A 54 10.85 2.75 10.98
CA SER A 54 10.57 3.46 12.23
C SER A 54 11.72 3.30 13.23
N ASP A 55 12.20 2.08 13.42
CA ASP A 55 13.33 1.79 14.32
C ASP A 55 14.62 2.46 13.84
N ASN A 56 14.89 2.44 12.54
CA ASN A 56 16.03 3.13 11.95
C ASN A 56 15.93 4.66 12.06
N LEU A 57 14.74 5.22 11.86
CA LEU A 57 14.47 6.66 12.07
C LEU A 57 14.71 7.03 13.54
N ARG A 58 14.19 6.25 14.49
CA ARG A 58 14.37 6.48 15.92
C ARG A 58 15.84 6.41 16.33
N ASN A 59 16.57 5.39 15.85
CA ASN A 59 18.01 5.26 16.11
C ASN A 59 18.81 6.44 15.50
N THR A 60 18.46 6.84 14.28
CA THR A 60 19.12 7.99 13.62
C THR A 60 18.84 9.29 14.34
N ALA A 61 17.60 9.53 14.77
CA ALA A 61 17.21 10.70 15.56
C ALA A 61 17.93 10.75 16.92
N ASN A 62 18.08 9.61 17.58
CA ASN A 62 18.83 9.50 18.84
C ASN A 62 20.33 9.80 18.63
N LYS A 63 20.95 9.22 17.59
CA LYS A 63 22.34 9.50 17.23
C LYS A 63 22.55 10.96 16.87
N LEU A 64 21.64 11.55 16.09
CA LEU A 64 21.67 12.97 15.75
C LEU A 64 21.58 13.84 17.01
N THR A 65 20.64 13.53 17.92
CA THR A 65 20.49 14.24 19.20
C THR A 65 21.75 14.14 20.04
N TYR A 66 22.40 12.97 20.07
CA TYR A 66 23.68 12.77 20.74
C TYR A 66 24.79 13.63 20.12
N VAL A 67 24.89 13.66 18.79
CA VAL A 67 25.87 14.51 18.07
C VAL A 67 25.65 15.98 18.39
N ILE A 68 24.39 16.45 18.31
CA ILE A 68 23.99 17.83 18.65
C ILE A 68 24.42 18.19 20.09
N ARG A 69 24.21 17.29 21.05
CA ARG A 69 24.55 17.50 22.46
C ARG A 69 26.05 17.41 22.73
N SER A 70 26.76 16.52 22.04
CA SER A 70 28.21 16.31 22.24
C SER A 70 29.05 17.49 21.72
N ASN A 71 28.61 18.13 20.62
CA ASN A 71 29.37 19.19 19.95
C ASN A 71 28.45 20.37 19.58
N PRO A 72 27.96 21.13 20.57
CA PRO A 72 26.96 22.17 20.34
C PRO A 72 27.50 23.32 19.48
N LYS A 73 28.80 23.64 19.55
CA LYS A 73 29.40 24.73 18.75
C LYS A 73 29.43 24.40 17.25
N ILE A 74 29.89 23.21 16.88
CA ILE A 74 29.97 22.77 15.46
C ILE A 74 28.57 22.58 14.89
N THR A 75 27.67 21.96 15.65
CA THR A 75 26.28 21.74 15.23
C THR A 75 25.56 23.06 14.99
N LYS A 76 25.71 24.04 15.90
CA LYS A 76 25.10 25.36 15.74
C LYS A 76 25.64 26.09 14.51
N LEU A 77 26.94 25.98 14.23
CA LEU A 77 27.56 26.55 13.02
C LEU A 77 27.01 25.91 11.74
N SER A 78 26.93 24.56 11.71
CA SER A 78 26.39 23.83 10.56
C SER A 78 24.90 24.12 10.32
N ALA A 79 24.10 24.24 11.39
CA ALA A 79 22.68 24.58 11.28
C ALA A 79 22.46 25.98 10.71
N ILE A 80 23.25 26.98 11.15
CA ILE A 80 23.21 28.33 10.59
C ILE A 80 23.58 28.35 9.10
N ALA A 81 24.63 27.62 8.70
CA ALA A 81 25.03 27.54 7.30
C ALA A 81 23.92 26.92 6.43
N PHE A 82 23.23 25.89 6.94
CA PHE A 82 22.12 25.24 6.26
C PHE A 82 20.91 26.18 6.07
N ILE A 83 20.59 26.98 7.09
CA ILE A 83 19.49 27.95 7.04
C ILE A 83 19.79 29.04 6.01
N ILE A 84 21.02 29.56 5.99
CA ILE A 84 21.44 30.57 5.00
C ILE A 84 21.35 30.01 3.58
N PHE A 85 21.80 28.77 3.38
CA PHE A 85 21.69 28.11 2.08
C PHE A 85 20.23 27.94 1.64
N LEU A 86 19.34 27.51 2.54
CA LEU A 86 17.91 27.37 2.26
C LEU A 86 17.26 28.71 1.90
N LEU A 87 17.58 29.78 2.62
CA LEU A 87 17.09 31.11 2.32
C LEU A 87 17.53 31.57 0.93
N ILE A 88 18.81 31.39 0.59
CA ILE A 88 19.33 31.74 -0.74
C ILE A 88 18.63 30.91 -1.83
N TYR A 89 18.51 29.60 -1.64
CA TYR A 89 17.86 28.71 -2.62
C TYR A 89 16.38 29.05 -2.83
N TYR A 90 15.62 29.25 -1.75
CA TYR A 90 14.21 29.64 -1.84
C TYR A 90 14.05 31.04 -2.42
N SER A 91 14.89 32.00 -2.06
CA SER A 91 14.86 33.33 -2.66
C SER A 91 15.13 33.27 -4.16
N ILE A 92 16.09 32.47 -4.63
CA ILE A 92 16.35 32.32 -6.07
C ILE A 92 15.18 31.63 -6.77
N LYS A 93 14.61 30.56 -6.19
CA LYS A 93 13.51 29.79 -6.81
C LYS A 93 12.14 30.51 -6.78
N TYR A 94 11.93 31.43 -5.83
CA TYR A 94 10.66 32.14 -5.69
C TYR A 94 10.69 33.53 -6.34
N LEU A 95 11.88 34.09 -6.53
CA LEU A 95 12.08 35.39 -7.20
C LEU A 95 12.41 35.26 -8.69
N PHE A 96 12.75 34.05 -9.16
CA PHE A 96 13.06 33.70 -10.56
C PHE A 96 12.22 32.49 -11.00
#